data_AF-A0A973EKH8-F1
#
_entry.id   AF-A0A973EKH8-F1
#
_cell.length_a   1.000
_cell.length_b   1.000
_cell.length_c   1.000
_cell.angle_alpha   90.00
_cell.angle_beta   90.00
_cell.angle_gamma   90.00
#
_symmetry.space_group_name_H-M   'P 1'
#
loop_
_entity.id
_entity.type
_entity.pdbx_description
1 polymer ?
#
loop_
_entity_poly.entity_id
_entity_poly.type
_entity_poly.pdbx_seq_one_letter_code
_entity_poly.pdbx_strand_id
1 'polypeptide(L)'
;MWHQILILNMICLFSSCKTNNVLLSESNGVKLTISTTTNIVSDSINVMVSFENNTDNDFYFLNRNEVTISQNKAYAWNLEVLFKDTVLMISPIYFFSKISKPTKDDYFLLKSGEKYTFNFNVDFKKLVQDALEFGNLNKCYGKYSMRLVYRDEFCIIKNSIRKPIESNTIKVLYKE
;
A
#
# COMPACT_ATOMS: atom_id res chain seq x y z
N MET A 1 -70.17 -14.23 18.34
CA MET A 1 -69.21 -13.77 17.31
C MET A 1 -67.80 -14.12 17.79
N TRP A 2 -67.40 -15.39 17.78
CA TRP A 2 -66.73 -16.08 16.66
C TRP A 2 -65.54 -15.30 16.06
N HIS A 3 -64.37 -15.55 16.68
CA HIS A 3 -63.02 -15.73 16.15
C HIS A 3 -62.59 -14.98 14.89
N GLN A 4 -61.48 -14.23 15.01
CA GLN A 4 -60.41 -14.23 14.01
C GLN A 4 -59.05 -13.99 14.67
N ILE A 5 -58.35 -15.10 14.88
CA ILE A 5 -56.90 -15.21 15.08
C ILE A 5 -56.28 -15.13 13.68
N LEU A 6 -55.29 -14.27 13.47
CA LEU A 6 -54.40 -14.36 12.33
C LEU A 6 -52.95 -14.23 12.80
N ILE A 7 -52.33 -15.40 12.89
CA ILE A 7 -50.91 -15.64 13.01
C ILE A 7 -50.25 -15.13 11.73
N LEU A 8 -49.29 -14.20 11.84
CA LEU A 8 -48.39 -13.89 10.75
C LEU A 8 -46.93 -14.01 11.22
N ASN A 9 -46.40 -15.20 10.95
CA ASN A 9 -45.04 -15.52 10.53
C ASN A 9 -43.87 -14.83 11.24
N MET A 10 -43.36 -15.54 12.24
CA MET A 10 -42.02 -16.15 12.22
C MET A 10 -41.19 -15.79 10.96
N ILE A 11 -40.25 -14.86 11.11
CA ILE A 11 -39.02 -14.86 10.29
C ILE A 11 -37.88 -15.19 11.23
N CYS A 12 -37.48 -16.45 11.14
CA CYS A 12 -36.23 -16.97 11.67
C CYS A 12 -35.04 -16.17 11.14
N LEU A 13 -34.14 -15.83 12.06
CA LEU A 13 -32.71 -16.14 12.00
C LEU A 13 -32.09 -16.12 10.60
N PHE A 14 -31.43 -15.01 10.28
CA PHE A 14 -30.10 -15.08 9.66
C PHE A 14 -29.11 -14.32 10.54
N SER A 15 -28.45 -15.08 11.39
CA SER A 15 -27.07 -14.83 11.77
C SER A 15 -26.22 -14.71 10.50
N SER A 16 -25.88 -13.48 10.11
CA SER A 16 -24.74 -13.22 9.23
C SER A 16 -23.52 -12.94 10.09
N CYS A 17 -22.69 -13.98 10.19
CA CYS A 17 -21.32 -13.91 10.64
C CYS A 17 -20.45 -13.30 9.53
N LYS A 18 -19.40 -12.56 9.94
CA LYS A 18 -18.26 -12.03 9.16
C LYS A 18 -18.56 -10.73 8.39
N THR A 19 -17.68 -9.72 8.41
CA THR A 19 -16.22 -9.74 8.54
C THR A 19 -15.72 -8.62 9.45
N ASN A 20 -14.65 -8.90 10.20
CA ASN A 20 -13.71 -7.87 10.63
C ASN A 20 -13.16 -7.20 9.36
N ASN A 21 -13.87 -6.20 8.83
CA ASN A 21 -13.23 -5.24 7.97
C ASN A 21 -12.31 -4.45 8.89
N VAL A 22 -11.02 -4.73 8.76
CA VAL A 22 -9.96 -3.79 9.09
C VAL A 22 -10.38 -2.48 8.44
N LEU A 23 -10.90 -1.56 9.25
CA LEU A 23 -11.15 -0.19 8.85
C LEU A 23 -9.79 0.36 8.43
N LEU A 24 -9.54 0.34 7.12
CA LEU A 24 -8.51 1.16 6.52
C LEU A 24 -8.92 2.59 6.89
N SER A 25 -8.06 3.29 7.62
CA SER A 25 -8.26 4.70 7.91
C SER A 25 -8.22 5.43 6.58
N GLU A 26 -9.39 5.65 5.97
CA GLU A 26 -9.54 6.51 4.80
C GLU A 26 -9.19 7.92 5.26
N SER A 27 -7.95 8.32 5.01
CA SER A 27 -7.56 9.71 5.15
C SER A 27 -8.31 10.50 4.08
N ASN A 28 -9.39 11.18 4.46
CA ASN A 28 -10.03 12.26 3.70
C ASN A 28 -10.27 11.94 2.20
N GLY A 29 -10.85 10.78 1.86
CA GLY A 29 -11.26 10.46 0.49
C GLY A 29 -10.12 10.24 -0.53
N VAL A 30 -8.86 10.21 -0.12
CA VAL A 30 -7.76 9.74 -0.99
C VAL A 30 -7.46 8.28 -0.67
N LYS A 31 -7.46 7.42 -1.68
CA LYS A 31 -7.31 5.96 -1.50
C LYS A 31 -6.06 5.45 -2.21
N LEU A 32 -5.18 4.83 -1.42
CA LEU A 32 -4.02 4.09 -1.94
C LEU A 32 -4.30 2.59 -1.83
N THR A 33 -4.10 1.86 -2.92
CA THR A 33 -4.29 0.40 -2.96
C THR A 33 -3.09 -0.24 -3.66
N ILE A 34 -2.59 -1.33 -3.10
CA ILE A 34 -1.62 -2.21 -3.75
C ILE A 34 -2.21 -3.59 -3.98
N SER A 35 -1.85 -4.18 -5.11
CA SER A 35 -2.28 -5.53 -5.49
C SER A 35 -1.19 -6.23 -6.29
N THR A 36 -1.27 -7.55 -6.36
CA THR A 36 -0.35 -8.38 -7.14
C THR A 36 -1.17 -9.23 -8.08
N THR A 37 -0.70 -9.43 -9.31
CA THR A 37 -1.48 -10.06 -10.38
C THR A 37 -1.77 -11.54 -10.19
N THR A 38 -1.09 -12.26 -9.29
CA THR A 38 -1.39 -13.68 -9.01
C THR A 38 -0.84 -14.16 -7.67
N ASN A 39 -1.47 -15.21 -7.12
CA ASN A 39 -0.97 -16.03 -6.00
C ASN A 39 0.39 -16.63 -6.39
N ILE A 40 1.49 -15.94 -6.11
CA ILE A 40 2.79 -16.31 -6.64
C ILE A 40 3.75 -16.73 -5.53
N VAL A 41 4.26 -17.95 -5.72
CA VAL A 41 5.57 -18.46 -5.29
C VAL A 41 6.58 -17.96 -6.33
N SER A 42 7.37 -16.93 -6.05
CA SER A 42 8.42 -16.44 -6.96
C SER A 42 9.45 -15.64 -6.18
N ASP A 43 10.68 -15.67 -6.70
CA ASP A 43 11.80 -14.83 -6.28
C ASP A 43 11.49 -13.33 -6.37
N SER A 44 10.54 -12.95 -7.23
CA SER A 44 10.08 -11.57 -7.33
C SER A 44 8.59 -11.47 -7.63
N ILE A 45 8.00 -10.33 -7.28
CA ILE A 45 6.62 -10.01 -7.59
C ILE A 45 6.52 -8.64 -8.25
N ASN A 46 5.55 -8.51 -9.15
CA ASN A 46 5.13 -7.22 -9.65
C ASN A 46 3.96 -6.70 -8.80
N VAL A 47 4.13 -5.53 -8.20
CA VAL A 47 3.13 -4.86 -7.38
C VAL A 47 2.51 -3.73 -8.19
N MET A 48 1.20 -3.79 -8.38
CA MET A 48 0.41 -2.74 -9.00
C MET A 48 -0.12 -1.80 -7.92
N VAL A 49 0.14 -0.51 -8.10
CA VAL A 49 -0.30 0.59 -7.24
C VAL A 49 -1.46 1.32 -7.90
N SER A 50 -2.45 1.67 -7.10
CA SER A 50 -3.59 2.50 -7.46
C SER A 50 -3.75 3.63 -6.46
N PHE A 51 -3.72 4.86 -6.95
CA PHE A 51 -3.88 6.07 -6.17
C PHE A 51 -5.06 6.87 -6.69
N GLU A 52 -6.14 6.91 -5.91
CA GLU A 52 -7.45 7.41 -6.32
C GLU A 52 -7.82 8.66 -5.54
N ASN A 53 -8.28 9.69 -6.25
CA ASN A 53 -8.86 10.88 -5.65
C ASN A 53 -10.40 10.73 -5.59
N ASN A 54 -10.92 10.29 -4.44
CA ASN A 54 -12.36 10.23 -4.16
C ASN A 54 -12.84 11.46 -3.35
N THR A 55 -12.11 12.57 -3.40
CA THR A 55 -12.51 13.84 -2.79
C THR A 55 -13.19 14.73 -3.81
N ASP A 56 -13.94 15.74 -3.35
CA ASP A 56 -14.56 16.73 -4.23
C ASP A 56 -13.58 17.76 -4.82
N ASN A 57 -12.27 17.67 -4.48
CA ASN A 57 -11.27 18.66 -4.86
C ASN A 57 -10.08 18.02 -5.57
N ASP A 58 -9.51 18.75 -6.52
CA ASP A 58 -8.26 18.35 -7.15
C ASP A 58 -7.08 18.57 -6.19
N PHE A 59 -6.07 17.72 -6.27
CA PHE A 59 -4.84 17.88 -5.49
C PHE A 59 -3.59 17.55 -6.30
N TYR A 60 -2.45 18.08 -5.84
CA TYR A 60 -1.15 17.73 -6.40
C TYR A 60 -0.47 16.64 -5.58
N PHE A 61 0.20 15.70 -6.24
CA PHE A 61 1.07 14.73 -5.60
C PHE A 61 2.43 14.71 -6.28
N LEU A 62 3.49 14.51 -5.49
CA LEU A 62 4.85 14.30 -5.99
C LEU A 62 4.91 12.99 -6.78
N ASN A 63 5.06 13.08 -8.10
CA ASN A 63 5.01 11.97 -9.05
C ASN A 63 6.41 11.44 -9.37
N ARG A 64 7.04 10.89 -8.34
CA ARG A 64 8.35 10.23 -8.42
C ARG A 64 8.14 8.75 -8.22
N ASN A 65 8.33 7.93 -9.25
CA ASN A 65 7.96 6.50 -9.22
C ASN A 65 9.01 5.61 -8.51
N GLU A 66 10.03 6.22 -7.90
CA GLU A 66 11.00 5.52 -7.08
C GLU A 66 10.35 5.03 -5.79
N VAL A 67 10.24 3.71 -5.65
CA VAL A 67 9.75 3.05 -4.43
C VAL A 67 10.93 2.57 -3.62
N THR A 68 11.08 3.06 -2.40
CA THR A 68 12.04 2.50 -1.43
C THR A 68 11.40 1.38 -0.64
N ILE A 69 12.22 0.41 -0.20
CA ILE A 69 11.73 -0.73 0.59
C ILE A 69 12.24 -0.59 2.03
N SER A 70 11.33 -0.30 2.96
CA SER A 70 11.55 -0.24 4.41
C SER A 70 12.69 0.68 4.86
N GLN A 71 13.12 1.60 3.99
CA GLN A 71 14.25 2.50 4.21
C GLN A 71 13.98 3.86 3.62
N ASN A 72 14.72 4.87 4.10
CA ASN A 72 14.73 6.24 3.60
C ASN A 72 13.33 6.82 3.32
N LYS A 73 12.72 7.37 4.37
CA LYS A 73 11.38 7.99 4.33
C LYS A 73 11.31 9.31 3.55
N ALA A 74 12.42 9.78 2.98
CA ALA A 74 12.47 10.99 2.18
C ALA A 74 11.96 10.77 0.73
N TYR A 75 11.80 9.52 0.29
CA TYR A 75 11.14 9.20 -0.96
C TYR A 75 9.62 9.23 -0.83
N ALA A 76 8.95 9.61 -1.91
CA ALA A 76 7.51 9.75 -1.96
C ALA A 76 6.78 8.43 -1.64
N TRP A 77 7.32 7.31 -2.14
CA TRP A 77 6.75 5.98 -1.96
C TRP A 77 7.71 5.11 -1.15
N ASN A 78 7.22 4.61 -0.01
CA ASN A 78 7.94 3.68 0.82
C ASN A 78 7.12 2.41 1.01
N LEU A 79 7.62 1.29 0.49
CA LEU A 79 7.04 -0.02 0.74
C LEU A 79 7.65 -0.61 2.02
N GLU A 80 6.87 -0.67 3.08
CA GLU A 80 7.20 -1.43 4.28
C GLU A 80 7.02 -2.93 3.98
N VAL A 81 8.06 -3.72 4.26
CA VAL A 81 8.10 -5.16 4.04
C VAL A 81 8.51 -5.86 5.32
N LEU A 82 7.66 -6.74 5.83
CA LEU A 82 7.88 -7.52 7.05
C LEU A 82 7.91 -9.01 6.75
N PHE A 83 8.98 -9.71 7.14
CA PHE A 83 9.02 -11.17 7.19
C PHE A 83 8.31 -11.66 8.46
N LYS A 84 7.41 -12.65 8.28
CA LYS A 84 6.56 -13.22 9.35
C LYS A 84 5.77 -12.16 10.13
N ASP A 85 5.37 -11.07 9.47
CA ASP A 85 4.64 -9.95 10.06
C ASP A 85 5.42 -9.20 11.18
N THR A 86 6.73 -9.45 11.37
CA THR A 86 7.50 -8.89 12.49
C THR A 86 8.89 -8.36 12.13
N VAL A 87 9.61 -9.01 11.22
CA VAL A 87 11.01 -8.68 10.92
C VAL A 87 11.07 -7.73 9.73
N LEU A 88 11.56 -6.52 9.93
CA LEU A 88 11.70 -5.55 8.85
C LEU A 88 12.73 -6.02 7.81
N MET A 89 12.33 -5.99 6.54
CA MET A 89 13.15 -6.41 5.41
C MET A 89 13.38 -5.20 4.52
N ILE A 90 14.63 -4.99 4.14
CA ILE A 90 15.10 -3.79 3.43
C ILE A 90 15.74 -4.19 2.10
N SER A 91 15.72 -3.29 1.11
CA SER A 91 16.36 -3.51 -0.20
C SER A 91 17.48 -2.51 -0.44
N PRO A 92 18.59 -2.89 -1.10
CA PRO A 92 19.73 -2.02 -1.36
C PRO A 92 19.47 -0.86 -2.33
N ILE A 93 18.28 -0.77 -2.92
CA ILE A 93 17.97 0.24 -3.93
C ILE A 93 18.08 1.65 -3.30
N TYR A 94 19.16 2.36 -3.69
CA TYR A 94 19.45 3.80 -3.48
C TYR A 94 19.91 4.28 -2.09
N PHE A 95 20.81 3.56 -1.42
CA PHE A 95 21.50 4.13 -0.24
C PHE A 95 22.31 5.41 -0.55
N PHE A 96 22.69 5.64 -1.81
CA PHE A 96 23.68 6.67 -2.18
C PHE A 96 23.21 7.71 -3.21
N SER A 97 22.01 7.62 -3.80
CA SER A 97 21.54 8.75 -4.62
C SER A 97 21.01 9.84 -3.70
N LYS A 98 21.72 10.97 -3.65
CA LYS A 98 21.15 12.19 -3.07
C LYS A 98 19.83 12.46 -3.78
N ILE A 99 18.72 12.38 -3.06
CA ILE A 99 17.43 12.79 -3.57
C ILE A 99 17.55 14.29 -3.88
N SER A 100 17.46 14.66 -5.15
CA SER A 100 17.35 16.06 -5.53
C SER A 100 16.06 16.61 -4.95
N LYS A 101 16.11 17.81 -4.38
CA LYS A 101 14.90 18.51 -3.95
C LYS A 101 13.94 18.61 -5.16
N PRO A 102 12.66 18.25 -5.02
CA PRO A 102 11.73 18.31 -6.13
C PRO A 102 11.47 19.73 -6.61
N THR A 103 11.19 19.86 -7.90
CA THR A 103 10.69 21.09 -8.52
C THR A 103 9.19 20.98 -8.71
N LYS A 104 8.55 22.08 -9.15
CA LYS A 104 7.10 22.07 -9.43
C LYS A 104 6.72 21.09 -10.53
N ASP A 105 7.63 20.79 -11.46
CA ASP A 105 7.39 19.89 -12.59
C ASP A 105 7.35 18.42 -12.17
N ASP A 106 7.88 18.09 -10.99
CA ASP A 106 7.80 16.74 -10.42
C ASP A 106 6.40 16.42 -9.86
N TYR A 107 5.48 17.38 -9.83
CA TYR A 107 4.15 17.20 -9.28
C TYR A 107 3.12 16.96 -10.37
N PHE A 108 2.23 16.02 -10.10
CA PHE A 108 1.10 15.70 -10.96
C PHE A 108 -0.20 16.13 -10.29
N LEU A 109 -1.10 16.74 -11.07
CA LEU A 109 -2.45 17.08 -10.64
C LEU A 109 -3.35 15.86 -10.80
N LEU A 110 -3.91 15.35 -9.72
CA LEU A 110 -4.93 14.30 -9.75
C LEU A 110 -6.30 14.92 -9.49
N LYS A 111 -7.16 14.93 -10.51
CA LYS A 111 -8.48 15.55 -10.40
C LYS A 111 -9.45 14.68 -9.60
N SER A 112 -10.52 15.29 -9.11
CA SER A 112 -11.63 14.57 -8.49
C SER A 112 -12.14 13.43 -9.38
N GLY A 113 -12.17 12.21 -8.85
CA GLY A 113 -12.59 10.99 -9.55
C GLY A 113 -11.49 10.32 -10.39
N GLU A 114 -10.30 10.93 -10.53
CA GLU A 114 -9.20 10.33 -11.27
C GLU A 114 -8.42 9.30 -10.45
N LYS A 115 -7.77 8.41 -11.19
CA LYS A 115 -6.94 7.32 -10.69
C LYS A 115 -5.59 7.33 -11.38
N TYR A 116 -4.54 7.37 -10.58
CA TYR A 116 -3.16 7.18 -11.03
C TYR A 116 -2.72 5.73 -10.73
N THR A 117 -2.06 5.08 -11.69
CA THR A 117 -1.56 3.71 -11.52
C THR A 117 -0.13 3.59 -12.00
N PHE A 118 0.68 2.83 -11.28
CA PHE A 118 2.01 2.42 -11.70
C PHE A 118 2.34 1.04 -11.15
N ASN A 119 3.38 0.42 -11.69
CA ASN A 119 3.83 -0.91 -11.28
C ASN A 119 5.29 -0.84 -10.85
N PHE A 120 5.68 -1.66 -9.88
CA PHE A 120 7.08 -1.84 -9.49
C PHE A 120 7.36 -3.28 -9.07
N ASN A 121 8.61 -3.71 -9.21
CA ASN A 121 9.02 -5.07 -8.86
C ASN A 121 9.66 -5.12 -7.47
N VAL A 122 9.30 -6.13 -6.68
CA VAL A 122 9.97 -6.48 -5.43
C VAL A 122 10.72 -7.78 -5.65
N ASP A 123 12.04 -7.73 -5.51
CA ASP A 123 12.94 -8.88 -5.63
C ASP A 123 13.29 -9.40 -4.23
N PHE A 124 12.68 -10.52 -3.82
CA PHE A 124 12.86 -11.09 -2.49
C PHE A 124 14.29 -11.56 -2.25
N LYS A 125 15.03 -11.97 -3.28
CA LYS A 125 16.44 -12.40 -3.15
C LYS A 125 17.36 -11.29 -2.68
N LYS A 126 16.99 -10.03 -2.96
CA LYS A 126 17.74 -8.83 -2.58
C LYS A 126 17.35 -8.25 -1.23
N LEU A 127 16.31 -8.79 -0.58
CA LEU A 127 15.87 -8.31 0.72
C LEU A 127 16.78 -8.85 1.83
N VAL A 128 17.19 -7.97 2.72
CA VAL A 128 18.02 -8.34 3.89
C VAL A 128 17.41 -7.76 5.17
N GLN A 129 17.89 -8.21 6.33
CA GLN A 129 17.43 -7.68 7.62
C GLN A 129 18.26 -6.46 8.06
N ASP A 130 19.53 -6.41 7.66
CA ASP A 130 20.48 -5.34 7.97
C ASP A 130 21.17 -4.83 6.69
N ALA A 131 21.38 -3.52 6.59
CA ALA A 131 22.05 -2.88 5.46
C ALA A 131 23.51 -3.37 5.31
N LEU A 132 24.13 -3.82 6.40
CA LEU A 132 25.46 -4.43 6.35
C LEU A 132 25.48 -5.77 5.60
N GLU A 133 24.33 -6.41 5.42
CA GLU A 133 24.20 -7.70 4.72
C GLU A 133 23.92 -7.55 3.21
N PHE A 134 23.91 -6.32 2.68
CA PHE A 134 23.71 -6.12 1.25
C PHE A 134 24.74 -6.86 0.40
N GLY A 135 24.25 -7.56 -0.63
CA GLY A 135 25.05 -8.45 -1.48
C GLY A 135 24.92 -9.93 -1.12
N ASN A 136 24.37 -10.25 0.05
CA ASN A 136 24.00 -11.62 0.41
C ASN A 136 22.64 -12.00 -0.19
N LEU A 137 22.48 -13.28 -0.55
CA LEU A 137 21.19 -13.84 -0.95
C LEU A 137 20.28 -14.00 0.26
N ASN A 138 19.07 -13.48 0.17
CA ASN A 138 18.04 -13.67 1.18
C ASN A 138 17.69 -15.15 1.36
N LYS A 139 17.82 -15.67 2.58
CA LYS A 139 17.42 -17.05 2.95
C LYS A 139 16.16 -17.10 3.82
N CYS A 140 15.49 -15.96 4.03
CA CYS A 140 14.27 -15.88 4.83
C CYS A 140 13.05 -16.33 4.02
N TYR A 141 12.97 -17.63 3.73
CA TYR A 141 11.80 -18.22 3.05
C TYR A 141 10.59 -18.23 3.98
N GLY A 142 9.42 -17.92 3.43
CA GLY A 142 8.16 -17.88 4.16
C GLY A 142 7.30 -16.68 3.79
N LYS A 143 6.43 -16.30 4.71
CA LYS A 143 5.41 -15.28 4.47
C LYS A 143 5.94 -13.87 4.70
N TYR A 144 5.68 -13.00 3.74
CA TYR A 144 5.96 -11.57 3.81
C TYR A 144 4.63 -10.80 3.83
N SER A 145 4.55 -9.75 4.64
CA SER A 145 3.52 -8.73 4.54
C SER A 145 4.12 -7.43 4.02
N MET A 146 3.35 -6.74 3.18
CA MET A 146 3.81 -5.53 2.52
C MET A 146 2.72 -4.47 2.55
N ARG A 147 3.09 -3.23 2.84
CA ARG A 147 2.22 -2.05 2.85
C ARG A 147 2.97 -0.88 2.24
N LEU A 148 2.33 -0.17 1.32
CA LEU A 148 2.89 1.03 0.71
C LEU A 148 2.42 2.27 1.47
N VAL A 149 3.34 3.19 1.70
CA VAL A 149 3.07 4.48 2.31
C VAL A 149 3.50 5.56 1.32
N TYR A 150 2.56 6.45 0.99
CA TYR A 150 2.85 7.69 0.28
C TYR A 150 3.08 8.83 1.27
N ARG A 151 4.15 9.60 1.08
CA ARG A 151 4.44 10.81 1.86
C ARG A 151 5.23 11.82 1.04
N ASP A 152 4.73 13.05 0.95
CA ASP A 152 5.49 14.17 0.42
C ASP A 152 6.08 15.00 1.58
N GLU A 153 7.37 14.80 1.87
CA GLU A 153 8.08 15.58 2.91
C GLU A 153 8.37 17.03 2.47
N PHE A 154 8.37 17.31 1.16
CA PHE A 154 8.74 18.62 0.63
C PHE A 154 7.54 19.56 0.53
N CYS A 155 6.39 19.04 0.10
CA CYS A 155 5.10 19.74 0.08
C CYS A 155 5.20 21.16 -0.53
N ILE A 156 5.91 21.30 -1.65
CA ILE A 156 6.24 22.63 -2.21
C ILE A 156 5.09 23.28 -2.97
N ILE A 157 4.06 22.52 -3.35
CA ILE A 157 2.88 23.01 -4.08
C ILE A 157 1.69 23.20 -3.13
N LYS A 158 0.91 24.26 -3.37
CA LYS A 158 -0.36 24.50 -2.64
C LYS A 158 -1.37 23.40 -2.99
N ASN A 159 -2.14 22.94 -1.99
CA ASN A 159 -3.08 21.82 -2.13
C ASN A 159 -2.42 20.48 -2.46
N SER A 160 -1.15 20.28 -2.07
CA SER A 160 -0.55 18.96 -2.07
C SER A 160 -0.95 18.15 -0.83
N ILE A 161 -0.76 16.84 -0.92
CA ILE A 161 -1.03 15.91 0.17
C ILE A 161 -0.02 16.13 1.30
N ARG A 162 -0.52 16.45 2.49
CA ARG A 162 0.31 16.77 3.67
C ARG A 162 0.46 15.63 4.66
N LYS A 163 -0.52 14.73 4.69
CA LYS A 163 -0.54 13.59 5.60
C LYS A 163 -0.12 12.34 4.84
N PRO A 164 0.61 11.42 5.49
CA PRO A 164 0.89 10.13 4.90
C PRO A 164 -0.41 9.41 4.53
N ILE A 165 -0.37 8.67 3.43
CA ILE A 165 -1.48 7.81 2.98
C ILE A 165 -0.95 6.39 2.92
N GLU A 166 -1.61 5.50 3.63
CA GLU A 166 -1.24 4.08 3.69
C GLU A 166 -2.13 3.25 2.77
N SER A 167 -1.55 2.24 2.16
CA SER A 167 -2.28 1.24 1.40
C SER A 167 -2.87 0.15 2.28
N ASN A 168 -3.70 -0.71 1.68
CA ASN A 168 -3.93 -2.05 2.21
C ASN A 168 -2.63 -2.86 2.34
N THR A 169 -2.65 -3.87 3.19
CA THR A 169 -1.56 -4.85 3.30
C THR A 169 -1.80 -6.03 2.36
N ILE A 170 -0.78 -6.42 1.61
CA ILE A 170 -0.77 -7.68 0.83
C ILE A 170 0.15 -8.69 1.51
N LYS A 171 -0.15 -9.98 1.34
CA LYS A 171 0.62 -11.09 1.91
C LYS A 171 1.09 -12.01 0.80
N VAL A 172 2.38 -12.31 0.78
CA VAL A 172 3.03 -13.10 -0.27
C VAL A 172 3.90 -14.18 0.35
N LEU A 173 4.01 -15.33 -0.32
CA LEU A 173 4.79 -16.48 0.13
C LEU A 173 6.04 -16.64 -0.74
N TYR A 174 7.21 -16.38 -0.15
CA TYR A 174 8.50 -16.65 -0.75
C TYR A 174 8.95 -18.09 -0.41
N LYS A 175 9.36 -18.88 -1.40
CA LYS A 175 9.86 -20.24 -1.23
C LYS A 175 11.19 -20.41 -1.95
N GLU A 176 11.92 -21.45 -1.57
CA GLU A 176 13.10 -21.96 -2.27
C GLU A 176 12.74 -22.49 -3.68
#